data_AF-A0AAV2Z2X4-F1
#
_entry.id   AF-A0AAV2Z2X4-F1
#
_cell.length_a   1.000
_cell.length_b   1.000
_cell.length_c   1.000
_cell.angle_alpha   90.00
_cell.angle_beta   90.00
_cell.angle_gamma   90.00
#
_symmetry.space_group_name_H-M   'P 1'
#
loop_
_entity.id
_entity.type
_entity.pdbx_description
1 polymer ?
#
loop_
_entity_poly.entity_id
_entity_poly.type
_entity_poly.pdbx_seq_one_letter_code
_entity_poly.pdbx_strand_id
1 'polypeptide(L)'
;MAMMEHLPPAPLALLFSFLTAPDVARLTATCHALEARSETVQRAIGVAVKFEFGDVAGFLREDDGLWPRVPLVLRAIEMLRVKKLLQSASVMSFEDAYPKTAVVTSRAWVLAMKKRCQQYEQFAAQFRNSKKQQQRQQQQARRTAAAANDPFVDSELQATREAGLTIVCPHGQLLPAAQCVGRKKRVVVTRGVWRKLSAYAGPSARGFPVLTVDCYDCVTEKEAADRAEEARKHERFEAEMGDSVDLVDLLLRKNGFPNELFSPATTRGHTHLSLQNGFGKSYYLVPKKWVTKWRQYVRSMADDKPGPIHNSELVCLTHQRSIVPPYITMFLSGFSIEQSLQATQALDACMSTQYEIVTQREWDALFERYCGELAFGFDVTDGSYHWRTPECHICHYGMGMGIGRPPRPNSNR
;
A
#
# COMPACT_ATOMS: atom_id res chain seq x y z
N MET A 1 -12.26 60.90 -12.85
CA MET A 1 -12.06 59.94 -11.74
C MET A 1 -13.19 60.04 -10.70
N ALA A 2 -14.46 60.24 -11.13
CA ALA A 2 -15.58 60.60 -10.25
C ALA A 2 -16.92 59.96 -10.70
N MET A 3 -16.94 58.65 -10.97
CA MET A 3 -18.19 57.95 -11.37
C MET A 3 -18.48 56.63 -10.64
N MET A 4 -17.58 56.14 -9.78
CA MET A 4 -17.84 54.94 -8.97
C MET A 4 -18.35 55.25 -7.55
N GLU A 5 -18.52 56.52 -7.18
CA GLU A 5 -18.75 56.86 -5.76
C GLU A 5 -20.03 56.26 -5.18
N HIS A 6 -21.10 56.03 -5.96
CA HIS A 6 -22.30 55.37 -5.43
C HIS A 6 -23.00 54.49 -6.48
N LEU A 7 -22.39 53.35 -6.84
CA LEU A 7 -23.12 52.29 -7.56
C LEU A 7 -24.31 51.84 -6.68
N PRO A 8 -25.56 51.91 -7.17
CA PRO A 8 -26.70 51.44 -6.41
C PRO A 8 -26.58 49.94 -6.10
N PRO A 9 -27.24 49.43 -5.03
CA PRO A 9 -27.13 48.03 -4.63
C PRO A 9 -27.52 47.03 -5.74
N ALA A 10 -28.47 47.36 -6.61
CA ALA A 10 -28.96 46.45 -7.65
C ALA A 10 -27.93 46.19 -8.78
N PRO A 11 -27.34 47.22 -9.43
CA PRO A 11 -26.22 47.01 -10.35
C PRO A 11 -25.04 46.29 -9.73
N LEU A 12 -24.73 46.57 -8.46
CA LEU A 12 -23.64 45.90 -7.75
C LEU A 12 -23.95 44.42 -7.47
N ALA A 13 -25.19 44.09 -7.12
CA ALA A 13 -25.64 42.70 -6.95
C ALA A 13 -25.56 41.92 -8.26
N LEU A 14 -25.95 42.56 -9.38
CA LEU A 14 -25.80 41.99 -10.72
C LEU A 14 -24.32 41.78 -11.08
N LEU A 15 -23.42 42.69 -10.71
CA LEU A 15 -21.98 42.45 -10.89
C LEU A 15 -21.53 41.23 -10.07
N PHE A 16 -21.96 41.14 -8.80
CA PHE A 16 -21.59 40.04 -7.92
C PHE A 16 -22.15 38.69 -8.36
N SER A 17 -23.26 38.65 -9.13
CA SER A 17 -23.76 37.38 -9.69
C SER A 17 -22.89 36.81 -10.81
N PHE A 18 -22.08 37.66 -11.47
CA PHE A 18 -21.13 37.24 -12.50
C PHE A 18 -19.73 36.90 -11.95
N LEU A 19 -19.48 37.17 -10.67
CA LEU A 19 -18.18 37.00 -10.04
C LEU A 19 -18.20 35.82 -9.06
N THR A 20 -17.08 35.11 -8.94
CA THR A 20 -16.93 34.14 -7.85
C THR A 20 -16.71 34.86 -6.53
N ALA A 21 -17.02 34.25 -5.39
CA ALA A 21 -16.79 34.86 -4.08
C ALA A 21 -15.33 35.26 -3.83
N PRO A 22 -14.31 34.52 -4.30
CA PRO A 22 -12.92 35.00 -4.32
C PRO A 22 -12.72 36.28 -5.13
N ASP A 23 -13.39 36.45 -6.27
CA ASP A 23 -13.31 37.65 -7.09
C ASP A 23 -14.00 38.83 -6.40
N VAL A 24 -15.16 38.61 -5.77
CA VAL A 24 -15.85 39.61 -4.95
C VAL A 24 -15.00 40.01 -3.73
N ALA A 25 -14.37 39.05 -3.07
CA ALA A 25 -13.47 39.32 -1.95
C ALA A 25 -12.26 40.14 -2.40
N ARG A 26 -11.65 39.80 -3.54
CA ARG A 26 -10.52 40.56 -4.12
C ARG A 26 -10.95 41.96 -4.54
N LEU A 27 -12.11 42.10 -5.18
CA LEU A 27 -12.66 43.38 -5.62
C LEU A 27 -12.93 44.31 -4.42
N THR A 28 -13.55 43.79 -3.36
CA THR A 28 -13.84 44.55 -2.13
C THR A 28 -12.61 44.85 -1.29
N ALA A 29 -11.53 44.06 -1.41
CA ALA A 29 -10.25 44.32 -0.77
C ALA A 29 -9.39 45.34 -1.51
N THR A 30 -9.51 45.43 -2.85
CA THR A 30 -8.67 46.29 -3.70
C THR A 30 -9.33 47.60 -4.08
N CYS A 31 -10.66 47.69 -4.05
CA CYS A 31 -11.41 48.88 -4.39
C CYS A 31 -11.97 49.55 -3.12
N HIS A 32 -11.41 50.71 -2.74
CA HIS A 32 -11.86 51.48 -1.58
C HIS A 32 -13.35 51.87 -1.64
N ALA A 33 -13.88 52.12 -2.85
CA ALA A 33 -15.30 52.44 -3.04
C ALA A 33 -16.23 51.25 -2.75
N LEU A 34 -15.69 50.03 -2.69
CA LEU A 34 -16.40 48.78 -2.44
C LEU A 34 -15.95 48.13 -1.12
N GLU A 35 -15.73 48.94 -0.08
CA GLU A 35 -15.37 48.41 1.24
C GLU A 35 -16.43 47.40 1.71
N ALA A 36 -15.98 46.21 2.15
CA ALA A 36 -16.88 45.12 2.56
C ALA A 36 -17.84 45.48 3.72
N ARG A 37 -17.51 46.54 4.48
CA ARG A 37 -18.35 47.06 5.58
C ARG A 37 -19.41 48.04 5.11
N SER A 38 -19.34 48.53 3.87
CA SER A 38 -20.32 49.44 3.28
C SER A 38 -21.69 48.78 3.20
N GLU A 39 -22.72 49.51 3.61
CA GLU A 39 -24.11 49.04 3.59
C GLU A 39 -24.55 48.66 2.16
N THR A 40 -24.09 49.40 1.14
CA THR A 40 -24.36 49.13 -0.27
C THR A 40 -23.82 47.76 -0.69
N VAL A 41 -22.58 47.44 -0.30
CA VAL A 41 -21.93 46.15 -0.60
C VAL A 41 -22.63 45.00 0.13
N GLN A 42 -22.99 45.22 1.39
CA GLN A 42 -23.73 44.24 2.18
C GLN A 42 -25.11 43.94 1.59
N ARG A 43 -25.87 44.98 1.21
CA ARG A 43 -27.17 44.82 0.53
C ARG A 43 -26.99 44.08 -0.80
N ALA A 44 -25.97 44.43 -1.59
CA ALA A 44 -25.68 43.77 -2.85
C ALA A 44 -25.37 42.27 -2.68
N ILE A 45 -24.59 41.89 -1.65
CA ILE A 45 -24.33 40.49 -1.30
C ILE A 45 -25.63 39.78 -0.90
N GLY A 46 -26.49 40.42 -0.10
CA GLY A 46 -27.79 39.87 0.29
C GLY A 46 -28.69 39.58 -0.92
N VAL A 47 -28.78 40.52 -1.85
CA VAL A 47 -29.52 40.37 -3.11
C VAL A 47 -28.93 39.24 -3.95
N ALA A 48 -27.61 39.23 -4.17
CA ALA A 48 -26.95 38.18 -4.94
C ALA A 48 -27.19 36.77 -4.35
N VAL A 49 -27.09 36.62 -3.03
CA VAL A 49 -27.40 35.36 -2.34
C VAL A 49 -28.83 34.89 -2.60
N LYS A 50 -29.80 35.80 -2.49
CA LYS A 50 -31.22 35.48 -2.67
C LYS A 50 -31.55 35.08 -4.11
N PHE A 51 -31.07 35.85 -5.09
CA PHE A 51 -31.40 35.64 -6.49
C PHE A 51 -30.63 34.47 -7.12
N GLU A 52 -29.32 34.37 -6.89
CA GLU A 52 -28.48 33.35 -7.55
C GLU A 52 -28.43 32.03 -6.80
N PHE A 53 -28.53 32.07 -5.48
CA PHE A 53 -28.30 30.92 -4.61
C PHE A 53 -29.51 30.53 -3.76
N GLY A 54 -30.70 31.07 -4.05
CA GLY A 54 -31.92 30.80 -3.29
C GLY A 54 -32.23 29.30 -3.14
N ASP A 55 -31.81 28.47 -4.09
CA ASP A 55 -32.00 27.02 -4.06
C ASP A 55 -31.13 26.26 -3.05
N VAL A 56 -30.05 26.87 -2.54
CA VAL A 56 -29.17 26.32 -1.50
C VAL A 56 -29.09 27.19 -0.24
N ALA A 57 -29.46 28.47 -0.35
CA ALA A 57 -29.39 29.47 0.70
C ALA A 57 -30.77 29.93 1.21
N GLY A 58 -31.86 29.25 0.87
CA GLY A 58 -33.22 29.65 1.27
C GLY A 58 -33.47 29.78 2.79
N PHE A 59 -32.56 29.26 3.63
CA PHE A 59 -32.60 29.46 5.08
C PHE A 59 -32.05 30.83 5.53
N LEU A 60 -31.33 31.56 4.67
CA LEU A 60 -30.82 32.90 4.93
C LEU A 60 -31.84 33.92 4.42
N ARG A 61 -32.71 34.40 5.31
CA ARG A 61 -33.68 35.44 4.95
C ARG A 61 -32.98 36.79 4.80
N GLU A 62 -33.42 37.57 3.83
CA GLU A 62 -32.86 38.90 3.55
C GLU A 62 -33.07 39.88 4.71
N ASP A 63 -34.17 39.75 5.45
CA ASP A 63 -34.48 40.59 6.62
C ASP A 63 -33.82 40.08 7.91
N ASP A 64 -33.09 38.97 7.84
CA ASP A 64 -32.46 38.38 9.01
C ASP A 64 -31.15 39.10 9.33
N GLY A 65 -31.09 39.71 10.52
CA GLY A 65 -29.88 40.33 11.05
C GLY A 65 -28.88 39.33 11.64
N LEU A 66 -29.21 38.04 11.68
CA LEU A 66 -28.40 37.01 12.35
C LEU A 66 -27.19 36.53 11.54
N TRP A 67 -27.14 36.83 10.24
CA TRP A 67 -26.03 36.43 9.39
C TRP A 67 -25.33 37.65 8.76
N PRO A 68 -23.99 37.66 8.72
CA PRO A 68 -23.23 38.78 8.18
C PRO A 68 -23.21 38.75 6.65
N ARG A 69 -23.55 39.88 6.01
CA ARG A 69 -23.53 40.03 4.53
C ARG A 69 -22.11 40.32 4.02
N VAL A 70 -21.21 39.37 4.25
CA VAL A 70 -19.77 39.50 3.93
C VAL A 70 -19.35 38.50 2.85
N PRO A 71 -18.26 38.75 2.10
CA PRO A 71 -17.77 37.86 1.04
C PRO A 71 -17.53 36.42 1.50
N LEU A 72 -17.15 36.21 2.77
CA LEU A 72 -16.96 34.87 3.33
C LEU A 72 -18.27 34.05 3.36
N VAL A 73 -19.41 34.69 3.64
CA VAL A 73 -20.71 34.00 3.61
C VAL A 73 -21.11 33.69 2.17
N LEU A 74 -20.87 34.61 1.23
CA LEU A 74 -21.03 34.34 -0.20
C LEU A 74 -20.21 33.10 -0.61
N ARG A 75 -18.95 33.00 -0.15
CA ARG A 75 -18.10 31.83 -0.41
C ARG A 75 -18.68 30.55 0.19
N ALA A 76 -19.22 30.60 1.41
CA ALA A 76 -19.84 29.44 2.02
C ALA A 76 -21.04 28.93 1.20
N ILE A 77 -21.85 29.86 0.69
CA ILE A 77 -23.03 29.56 -0.13
C ILE A 77 -22.63 28.99 -1.50
N GLU A 78 -21.58 29.52 -2.15
CA GLU A 78 -21.00 28.91 -3.35
C GLU A 78 -20.60 27.46 -3.10
N MET A 79 -19.96 27.17 -1.95
CA MET A 79 -19.56 25.81 -1.60
C MET A 79 -20.76 24.90 -1.33
N LEU A 80 -21.89 25.42 -0.83
CA LEU A 80 -23.15 24.66 -0.76
C LEU A 80 -23.69 24.34 -2.16
N ARG A 81 -23.57 25.26 -3.12
CA ARG A 81 -23.93 25.01 -4.53
C ARG A 81 -23.02 23.95 -5.14
N VAL A 82 -21.71 24.00 -4.90
CA VAL A 82 -20.74 22.97 -5.33
C VAL A 82 -21.09 21.62 -4.69
N LYS A 83 -21.46 21.58 -3.40
CA LYS A 83 -21.93 20.38 -2.72
C LYS A 83 -23.12 19.74 -3.45
N LYS A 84 -24.14 20.54 -3.76
CA LYS A 84 -25.33 20.09 -4.50
C LYS A 84 -24.95 19.54 -5.87
N LEU A 85 -24.04 20.20 -6.59
CA LEU A 85 -23.53 19.71 -7.87
C LEU A 85 -22.80 18.36 -7.72
N LEU A 86 -21.94 18.21 -6.71
CA LEU A 86 -21.21 16.98 -6.42
C LEU A 86 -22.11 15.82 -5.95
N GLN A 87 -23.27 16.13 -5.36
CA GLN A 87 -24.30 15.14 -5.01
C GLN A 87 -25.10 14.72 -6.24
N SER A 88 -25.39 15.65 -7.15
CA SER A 88 -26.06 15.37 -8.43
C SER A 88 -25.14 14.69 -9.45
N ALA A 89 -23.82 14.77 -9.24
CA ALA A 89 -22.83 14.04 -10.02
C ALA A 89 -22.95 12.56 -9.66
N SER A 90 -23.71 11.79 -10.44
CA SER A 90 -23.57 10.34 -10.41
C SER A 90 -22.11 10.02 -10.75
N VAL A 91 -21.40 9.38 -9.82
CA VAL A 91 -20.14 8.73 -10.16
C VAL A 91 -20.53 7.55 -11.03
N MET A 92 -20.40 7.72 -12.34
CA MET A 92 -20.74 6.70 -13.32
C MET A 92 -19.61 5.67 -13.40
N SER A 93 -19.96 4.42 -13.69
CA SER A 93 -18.98 3.46 -14.20
C SER A 93 -18.37 4.01 -15.49
N PHE A 94 -17.14 3.62 -15.80
CA PHE A 94 -16.54 3.90 -17.11
C PHE A 94 -17.36 3.24 -18.24
N GLU A 95 -18.02 2.13 -17.96
CA GLU A 95 -18.85 1.37 -18.92
C GLU A 95 -20.19 2.06 -19.21
N ASP A 96 -20.77 2.72 -18.22
CA ASP A 96 -22.06 3.43 -18.34
C ASP A 96 -21.91 4.85 -18.92
N ALA A 97 -20.68 5.34 -18.99
CA ALA A 97 -20.40 6.72 -19.35
C ALA A 97 -20.45 6.92 -20.88
N TYR A 98 -21.45 7.66 -21.36
CA TYR A 98 -21.50 7.99 -22.77
C TYR A 98 -20.32 8.92 -23.15
N PRO A 99 -19.47 8.54 -24.12
CA PRO A 99 -18.16 9.17 -24.31
C PRO A 99 -18.18 10.69 -24.59
N LYS A 100 -19.25 11.17 -25.22
CA LYS A 100 -19.41 12.59 -25.59
C LYS A 100 -19.98 13.47 -24.47
N THR A 101 -20.55 12.87 -23.43
CA THR A 101 -21.27 13.58 -22.35
C THR A 101 -20.62 13.40 -20.98
N ALA A 102 -19.44 12.78 -20.92
CA ALA A 102 -18.75 12.48 -19.68
C ALA A 102 -17.28 12.94 -19.71
N VAL A 103 -16.73 13.19 -18.53
CA VAL A 103 -15.37 13.69 -18.28
C VAL A 103 -14.76 12.87 -17.15
N VAL A 104 -13.51 12.47 -17.34
CA VAL A 104 -12.66 11.84 -16.35
C VAL A 104 -11.93 12.91 -15.55
N THR A 105 -12.01 12.83 -14.23
CA THR A 105 -11.29 13.70 -13.30
C THR A 105 -10.70 12.92 -12.13
N SER A 106 -9.99 13.59 -11.24
CA SER A 106 -9.38 13.00 -10.06
C SER A 106 -10.41 12.69 -8.98
N ARG A 107 -10.42 11.45 -8.47
CA ARG A 107 -11.21 11.08 -7.29
C ARG A 107 -10.75 11.83 -6.05
N ALA A 108 -9.43 12.03 -5.89
CA ALA A 108 -8.89 12.83 -4.78
C ALA A 108 -9.41 14.25 -4.82
N TRP A 109 -9.50 14.87 -6.01
CA TRP A 109 -10.06 16.21 -6.16
C TRP A 109 -11.53 16.26 -5.75
N VAL A 110 -12.35 15.30 -6.21
CA VAL A 110 -13.76 15.20 -5.81
C VAL A 110 -13.90 15.05 -4.28
N LEU A 111 -13.07 14.23 -3.65
CA LEU A 111 -13.10 14.02 -2.19
C LEU A 111 -12.64 15.26 -1.42
N ALA A 112 -11.56 15.91 -1.87
CA ALA A 112 -11.07 17.17 -1.29
C ALA A 112 -12.15 18.25 -1.38
N MET A 113 -12.82 18.38 -2.53
CA MET A 113 -13.90 19.33 -2.72
C MET A 113 -15.11 19.01 -1.83
N LYS A 114 -15.49 17.73 -1.67
CA LYS A 114 -16.55 17.32 -0.73
C LYS A 114 -16.21 17.68 0.72
N LYS A 115 -14.97 17.44 1.16
CA LYS A 115 -14.48 17.82 2.50
C LYS A 115 -14.59 19.34 2.71
N ARG A 116 -14.12 20.11 1.74
CA ARG A 116 -14.21 21.58 1.77
C ARG A 116 -15.66 22.05 1.86
N CYS A 117 -16.54 21.47 1.07
CA CYS A 117 -17.98 21.77 1.11
C CYS A 117 -18.60 21.51 2.50
N GLN A 118 -18.23 20.42 3.17
CA GLN A 118 -18.73 20.09 4.52
C GLN A 118 -18.34 21.13 5.56
N GLN A 119 -17.14 21.69 5.48
CA GLN A 119 -16.69 22.72 6.43
C GLN A 119 -17.45 24.03 6.26
N TYR A 120 -17.62 24.49 5.03
CA TYR A 120 -18.40 25.69 4.75
C TYR A 120 -19.89 25.51 5.08
N GLU A 121 -20.41 24.29 4.97
CA GLU A 121 -21.76 23.98 5.46
C GLU A 121 -21.85 24.08 6.98
N GLN A 122 -20.87 23.57 7.73
CA GLN A 122 -20.84 23.74 9.19
C GLN A 122 -20.78 25.21 9.60
N PHE A 123 -20.01 26.02 8.88
CA PHE A 123 -19.98 27.47 9.06
C PHE A 123 -21.36 28.10 8.77
N ALA A 124 -21.98 27.78 7.63
CA ALA A 124 -23.27 28.35 7.24
C ALA A 124 -24.43 27.89 8.16
N ALA A 125 -24.33 26.69 8.74
CA ALA A 125 -25.33 26.15 9.66
C ALA A 125 -25.46 26.95 10.97
N GLN A 126 -24.44 27.72 11.36
CA GLN A 126 -24.47 28.61 12.53
C GLN A 126 -25.54 29.71 12.40
N PHE A 127 -25.94 30.03 11.16
CA PHE A 127 -26.96 31.02 10.85
C PHE A 127 -28.39 30.45 10.79
N ARG A 128 -28.56 29.13 10.93
CA ARG A 128 -29.89 28.48 10.92
C ARG A 128 -30.61 28.53 12.27
N ASN A 129 -29.87 28.75 13.37
CA ASN A 129 -30.38 28.57 14.72
C ASN A 129 -30.78 29.90 15.39
N SER A 130 -31.79 29.85 16.26
CA SER A 130 -32.32 31.00 17.03
C SER A 130 -31.25 31.69 17.90
N LYS A 131 -31.45 33.01 18.16
CA LYS A 131 -30.59 33.88 19.01
C LYS A 131 -30.12 33.22 20.32
N LYS A 132 -30.96 32.40 20.96
CA LYS A 132 -30.62 31.68 22.22
C LYS A 132 -29.54 30.60 22.04
N GLN A 133 -29.51 29.94 20.89
CA GLN A 133 -28.51 28.91 20.56
C GLN A 133 -27.21 29.52 20.03
N GLN A 134 -27.33 30.66 19.33
CA GLN A 134 -26.18 31.42 18.83
C GLN A 134 -25.28 32.01 19.93
N GLN A 135 -25.80 32.42 21.09
CA GLN A 135 -24.95 32.92 22.18
C GLN A 135 -23.99 31.84 22.74
N ARG A 136 -24.42 30.57 22.78
CA ARG A 136 -23.54 29.45 23.16
C ARG A 136 -22.53 29.08 22.06
N GLN A 137 -22.89 29.30 20.79
CA GLN A 137 -22.01 29.04 19.65
C GLN A 137 -21.10 30.24 19.30
N GLN A 138 -21.39 31.47 19.73
CA GLN A 138 -20.61 32.68 19.45
C GLN A 138 -19.20 32.65 20.06
N GLN A 139 -19.01 31.98 21.20
CA GLN A 139 -17.66 31.73 21.76
C GLN A 139 -16.83 30.78 20.88
N GLN A 140 -17.48 29.86 20.17
CA GLN A 140 -16.83 28.94 19.23
C GLN A 140 -16.64 29.59 17.85
N ALA A 141 -17.61 30.38 17.38
CA ALA A 141 -17.58 31.14 16.14
C ALA A 141 -16.54 32.28 16.15
N ARG A 142 -16.25 32.91 17.31
CA ARG A 142 -15.11 33.85 17.43
C ARG A 142 -13.76 33.18 17.18
N ARG A 143 -13.60 31.89 17.50
CA ARG A 143 -12.40 31.10 17.15
C ARG A 143 -12.40 30.69 15.68
N THR A 144 -13.57 30.41 15.08
CA THR A 144 -13.70 30.02 13.66
C THR A 144 -13.60 31.20 12.68
N ALA A 145 -14.12 32.37 13.05
CA ALA A 145 -14.06 33.59 12.23
C ALA A 145 -12.64 34.19 12.20
N ALA A 146 -11.87 34.04 13.29
CA ALA A 146 -10.44 34.34 13.30
C ALA A 146 -9.63 33.34 12.42
N ALA A 147 -10.07 32.08 12.34
CA ALA A 147 -9.45 31.06 11.47
C ALA A 147 -9.86 31.15 9.99
N ALA A 148 -10.93 31.88 9.66
CA ALA A 148 -11.40 32.07 8.28
C ALA A 148 -10.67 33.20 7.52
N ASN A 149 -9.83 33.99 8.22
CA ASN A 149 -9.10 35.13 7.66
C ASN A 149 -7.58 34.88 7.47
N ASP A 150 -7.04 33.66 7.70
CA ASP A 150 -5.60 33.39 7.56
C ASP A 150 -5.31 31.86 7.40
N PRO A 151 -4.06 31.38 7.18
CA PRO A 151 -3.54 30.38 6.20
C PRO A 151 -4.24 29.01 6.01
N PHE A 152 -5.25 28.67 6.80
CA PHE A 152 -5.99 27.43 6.70
C PHE A 152 -6.82 27.31 5.41
N VAL A 153 -7.48 28.41 5.00
CA VAL A 153 -8.27 28.46 3.74
C VAL A 153 -7.36 28.31 2.52
N ASP A 154 -6.14 28.83 2.59
CA ASP A 154 -5.13 28.68 1.54
C ASP A 154 -4.52 27.29 1.49
N SER A 155 -4.27 26.67 2.65
CA SER A 155 -3.80 25.28 2.73
C SER A 155 -4.80 24.28 2.14
N GLU A 156 -6.09 24.42 2.44
CA GLU A 156 -7.10 23.53 1.86
C GLU A 156 -7.35 23.79 0.38
N LEU A 157 -7.28 25.06 -0.04
CA LEU A 157 -7.33 25.40 -1.46
C LEU A 157 -6.15 24.74 -2.18
N GLN A 158 -4.94 24.85 -1.63
CA GLN A 158 -3.74 24.23 -2.18
C GLN A 158 -3.85 22.69 -2.24
N ALA A 159 -4.31 22.05 -1.17
CA ALA A 159 -4.56 20.61 -1.14
C ALA A 159 -5.59 20.19 -2.21
N THR A 160 -6.63 21.00 -2.43
CA THR A 160 -7.61 20.77 -3.50
C THR A 160 -6.96 20.93 -4.88
N ARG A 161 -6.08 21.92 -5.07
CA ARG A 161 -5.36 22.13 -6.35
C ARG A 161 -4.46 20.94 -6.67
N GLU A 162 -3.65 20.52 -5.71
CA GLU A 162 -2.75 19.37 -5.84
C GLU A 162 -3.53 18.09 -6.14
N ALA A 163 -4.66 17.87 -5.45
CA ALA A 163 -5.55 16.75 -5.71
C ALA A 163 -6.12 16.77 -7.15
N GLY A 164 -6.30 17.95 -7.75
CA GLY A 164 -6.75 18.13 -9.15
C GLY A 164 -5.73 17.66 -10.19
N LEU A 165 -4.45 17.66 -9.84
CA LEU A 165 -3.34 17.32 -10.73
C LEU A 165 -2.91 15.85 -10.61
N THR A 166 -3.46 15.07 -9.68
CA THR A 166 -3.00 13.69 -9.43
C THR A 166 -3.24 12.70 -10.57
N ILE A 167 -4.09 13.05 -11.53
CA ILE A 167 -4.35 12.26 -12.74
C ILE A 167 -3.66 12.85 -13.99
N VAL A 168 -2.84 13.88 -13.82
CA VAL A 168 -2.11 14.55 -14.89
C VAL A 168 -0.65 14.11 -14.76
N CYS A 169 -0.06 13.60 -15.83
CA CYS A 169 1.36 13.27 -15.85
C CYS A 169 2.23 14.54 -16.02
N PRO A 170 3.56 14.45 -15.85
CA PRO A 170 4.47 15.58 -16.10
C PRO A 170 4.36 16.17 -17.51
N HIS A 171 3.95 15.38 -18.50
CA HIS A 171 3.72 15.82 -19.89
C HIS A 171 2.38 16.58 -20.07
N GLY A 172 1.63 16.81 -19.00
CA GLY A 172 0.33 17.51 -19.05
C GLY A 172 -0.82 16.67 -19.62
N GLN A 173 -0.59 15.37 -19.85
CA GLN A 173 -1.58 14.42 -20.38
C GLN A 173 -2.19 13.56 -19.27
N LEU A 174 -3.12 12.68 -19.63
CA LEU A 174 -3.75 11.75 -18.68
C LEU A 174 -2.74 10.71 -18.20
N LEU A 175 -2.48 10.67 -16.89
CA LEU A 175 -1.58 9.72 -16.24
C LEU A 175 -2.07 8.29 -16.44
N PRO A 176 -1.26 7.29 -16.86
CA PRO A 176 -1.71 5.95 -17.19
C PRO A 176 -2.53 5.23 -16.12
N ALA A 177 -3.52 4.43 -16.53
CA ALA A 177 -4.52 3.84 -15.64
C ALA A 177 -3.86 2.88 -14.64
N ALA A 178 -2.84 2.17 -15.10
CA ALA A 178 -2.02 1.27 -14.28
C ALA A 178 -1.20 2.00 -13.20
N GLN A 179 -1.08 3.33 -13.27
CA GLN A 179 -0.44 4.18 -12.25
C GLN A 179 -1.48 4.91 -11.37
N CYS A 180 -2.77 4.83 -11.70
CA CYS A 180 -3.89 5.48 -11.01
C CYS A 180 -4.42 4.65 -9.82
N VAL A 181 -3.55 4.33 -8.85
CA VAL A 181 -3.93 3.58 -7.63
C VAL A 181 -4.21 4.50 -6.44
N GLY A 182 -5.03 4.02 -5.48
CA GLY A 182 -5.33 4.73 -4.22
C GLY A 182 -5.88 6.14 -4.43
N ARG A 183 -5.11 7.16 -4.00
CA ARG A 183 -5.48 8.59 -4.14
C ARG A 183 -5.46 9.09 -5.59
N LYS A 184 -4.73 8.43 -6.49
CA LYS A 184 -4.64 8.79 -7.93
C LYS A 184 -5.77 8.18 -8.77
N LYS A 185 -6.79 7.57 -8.14
CA LYS A 185 -7.92 6.97 -8.85
C LYS A 185 -8.67 8.00 -9.69
N ARG A 186 -9.09 7.57 -10.87
CA ARG A 186 -9.94 8.33 -11.78
C ARG A 186 -11.40 8.21 -11.39
N VAL A 187 -12.21 9.20 -11.71
CA VAL A 187 -13.66 9.18 -11.55
C VAL A 187 -14.32 9.83 -12.77
N VAL A 188 -15.47 9.32 -13.17
CA VAL A 188 -16.23 9.87 -14.29
C VAL A 188 -17.36 10.75 -13.75
N VAL A 189 -17.50 11.93 -14.33
CA VAL A 189 -18.56 12.91 -14.05
C VAL A 189 -19.18 13.37 -15.36
N THR A 190 -20.46 13.74 -15.34
CA THR A 190 -21.11 14.26 -16.55
C THR A 190 -20.51 15.60 -16.96
N ARG A 191 -20.38 15.85 -18.26
CA ARG A 191 -19.79 17.06 -18.84
C ARG A 191 -20.52 18.34 -18.42
N GLY A 192 -21.85 18.27 -18.29
CA GLY A 192 -22.67 19.38 -17.83
C GLY A 192 -22.36 19.78 -16.38
N VAL A 193 -22.18 18.79 -15.50
CA VAL A 193 -21.76 19.01 -14.12
C VAL A 193 -20.31 19.48 -14.05
N TRP A 194 -19.41 18.86 -14.81
CA TRP A 194 -17.99 19.25 -14.86
C TRP A 194 -17.81 20.71 -15.29
N ARG A 195 -18.54 21.18 -16.32
CA ARG A 195 -18.48 22.58 -16.74
C ARG A 195 -18.80 23.54 -15.59
N LYS A 196 -19.85 23.25 -14.82
CA LYS A 196 -20.22 24.06 -13.64
C LYS A 196 -19.17 23.96 -12.54
N LEU A 197 -18.65 22.77 -12.27
CA LEU A 197 -17.62 22.55 -11.26
C LEU A 197 -16.27 23.20 -11.62
N SER A 198 -15.90 23.21 -12.89
CA SER A 198 -14.62 23.73 -13.38
C SER A 198 -14.45 25.23 -13.12
N ALA A 199 -15.55 25.99 -13.08
CA ALA A 199 -15.55 27.39 -12.69
C ALA A 199 -15.05 27.60 -11.24
N TYR A 200 -15.28 26.64 -10.34
CA TYR A 200 -14.85 26.70 -8.94
C TYR A 200 -13.50 26.01 -8.69
N ALA A 201 -13.07 25.18 -9.64
CA ALA A 201 -11.89 24.32 -9.50
C ALA A 201 -10.57 25.06 -9.78
N GLY A 202 -10.65 26.19 -10.48
CA GLY A 202 -9.48 26.95 -10.95
C GLY A 202 -8.69 26.19 -12.04
N PRO A 203 -7.54 26.76 -12.48
CA PRO A 203 -6.74 26.19 -13.58
C PRO A 203 -6.09 24.84 -13.26
N SER A 204 -6.07 24.43 -11.99
CA SER A 204 -5.40 23.22 -11.49
C SER A 204 -6.19 21.94 -11.64
N ALA A 205 -7.52 21.99 -11.79
CA ALA A 205 -8.31 20.77 -11.95
C ALA A 205 -8.50 20.49 -13.44
N ARG A 206 -7.94 19.37 -13.91
CA ARG A 206 -8.12 18.91 -15.28
C ARG A 206 -9.27 17.92 -15.35
N GLY A 207 -10.06 18.09 -16.40
CA GLY A 207 -11.08 17.14 -16.82
C GLY A 207 -10.75 16.69 -18.22
N PHE A 208 -10.58 15.39 -18.42
CA PHE A 208 -10.29 14.79 -19.71
C PHE A 208 -11.56 14.16 -20.29
N PRO A 209 -11.88 14.31 -21.58
CA PRO A 209 -12.93 13.50 -22.21
C PRO A 209 -12.71 12.01 -21.93
N VAL A 210 -13.78 11.21 -21.83
CA VAL A 210 -13.65 9.76 -21.51
C VAL A 210 -12.81 9.01 -22.56
N LEU A 211 -12.82 9.45 -23.81
CA LEU A 211 -12.01 8.87 -24.90
C LEU A 211 -10.54 9.29 -24.89
N THR A 212 -10.13 10.10 -23.90
CA THR A 212 -8.72 10.50 -23.81
C THR A 212 -7.89 9.26 -23.50
N VAL A 213 -6.94 8.97 -24.39
CA VAL A 213 -5.98 7.90 -24.18
C VAL A 213 -4.96 8.29 -23.10
N ASP A 214 -4.36 7.28 -22.50
CA ASP A 214 -3.27 7.46 -21.56
C ASP A 214 -2.07 8.11 -22.26
N CYS A 215 -1.24 8.81 -21.49
CA CYS A 215 -0.03 9.44 -22.01
C CYS A 215 0.91 8.41 -22.63
N TYR A 216 1.20 8.55 -23.92
CA TYR A 216 2.04 7.63 -24.68
C TYR A 216 3.42 7.46 -24.04
N ASP A 217 4.11 8.56 -23.73
CA ASP A 217 5.45 8.54 -23.13
C ASP A 217 5.47 7.79 -21.80
N CYS A 218 4.50 8.07 -20.91
CA CYS A 218 4.41 7.39 -19.62
C CYS A 218 4.02 5.91 -19.73
N VAL A 219 3.25 5.53 -20.76
CA VAL A 219 2.93 4.12 -21.04
C VAL A 219 4.20 3.42 -21.50
N THR A 220 4.92 3.97 -22.49
CA THR A 220 6.14 3.39 -23.03
C THR A 220 7.26 3.29 -22.00
N GLU A 221 7.47 4.33 -21.17
CA GLU A 221 8.44 4.31 -20.06
C GLU A 221 8.12 3.20 -19.07
N LYS A 222 6.84 3.05 -18.70
CA LYS A 222 6.41 1.99 -17.79
C LYS A 222 6.62 0.61 -18.41
N GLU A 223 6.21 0.41 -19.65
CA GLU A 223 6.41 -0.86 -20.37
C GLU A 223 7.90 -1.18 -20.55
N ALA A 224 8.76 -0.18 -20.74
CA ALA A 224 10.20 -0.37 -20.79
C ALA A 224 10.77 -0.77 -19.41
N ALA A 225 10.33 -0.12 -18.34
CA ALA A 225 10.73 -0.44 -16.97
C ALA A 225 10.26 -1.85 -16.56
N ASP A 226 9.01 -2.20 -16.86
CA ASP A 226 8.44 -3.52 -16.57
C ASP A 226 9.20 -4.62 -17.36
N ARG A 227 9.53 -4.37 -18.64
CA ARG A 227 10.37 -5.29 -19.44
C ARG A 227 11.79 -5.41 -18.90
N ALA A 228 12.42 -4.32 -18.48
CA ALA A 228 13.76 -4.35 -17.90
C ALA A 228 13.78 -5.14 -16.58
N GLU A 229 12.73 -5.00 -15.76
CA GLU A 229 12.61 -5.75 -14.52
C GLU A 229 12.36 -7.25 -14.77
N GLU A 230 11.48 -7.62 -15.70
CA GLU A 230 11.30 -9.02 -16.08
C GLU A 230 12.56 -9.62 -16.71
N ALA A 231 13.29 -8.86 -17.53
CA ALA A 231 14.58 -9.28 -18.06
C ALA A 231 15.60 -9.52 -16.94
N ARG A 232 15.67 -8.64 -15.94
CA ARG A 232 16.53 -8.79 -14.76
C ARG A 232 16.17 -10.04 -13.94
N LYS A 233 14.87 -10.33 -13.77
CA LYS A 233 14.40 -11.55 -13.08
C LYS A 233 14.78 -12.80 -13.86
N HIS A 234 14.60 -12.77 -15.18
CA HIS A 234 14.95 -13.90 -16.05
C HIS A 234 16.46 -14.13 -16.07
N GLU A 235 17.26 -13.09 -16.24
CA GLU A 235 18.73 -13.16 -16.18
C GLU A 235 19.21 -13.70 -14.82
N ARG A 236 18.62 -13.25 -13.71
CA ARG A 236 18.92 -13.81 -12.38
C ARG A 236 18.60 -15.30 -12.31
N PHE A 237 17.44 -15.70 -12.81
CA PHE A 237 17.05 -17.11 -12.83
C PHE A 237 18.05 -17.94 -13.64
N GLU A 238 18.35 -17.53 -14.87
CA GLU A 238 19.31 -18.22 -15.75
C GLU A 238 20.72 -18.26 -15.14
N ALA A 239 21.19 -17.17 -14.54
CA ALA A 239 22.52 -17.11 -13.92
C ALA A 239 22.64 -18.06 -12.71
N GLU A 240 21.59 -18.18 -11.91
CA GLU A 240 21.62 -19.00 -10.70
C GLU A 240 21.31 -20.48 -10.97
N MET A 241 20.47 -20.78 -11.97
CA MET A 241 20.15 -22.14 -12.36
C MET A 241 21.20 -22.72 -13.31
N GLY A 242 21.72 -21.90 -14.24
CA GLY A 242 22.47 -22.36 -15.41
C GLY A 242 21.71 -23.48 -16.14
N ASP A 243 22.44 -24.43 -16.70
CA ASP A 243 21.87 -25.62 -17.35
C ASP A 243 21.59 -26.78 -16.37
N SER A 244 21.56 -26.52 -15.05
CA SER A 244 21.41 -27.58 -14.05
C SER A 244 19.95 -27.95 -13.83
N VAL A 245 19.55 -29.09 -14.41
CA VAL A 245 18.24 -29.71 -14.16
C VAL A 245 18.07 -30.06 -12.67
N ASP A 246 19.15 -30.47 -12.00
CA ASP A 246 19.13 -30.83 -10.58
C ASP A 246 18.72 -29.65 -9.68
N LEU A 247 19.22 -28.44 -9.96
CA LEU A 247 18.80 -27.25 -9.23
C LEU A 247 17.34 -26.91 -9.48
N VAL A 248 16.82 -27.12 -10.70
CA VAL A 248 15.41 -26.89 -11.04
C VAL A 248 14.52 -27.82 -10.22
N ASP A 249 14.90 -29.10 -10.14
CA ASP A 249 14.19 -30.08 -9.33
C ASP A 249 14.18 -29.71 -7.84
N LEU A 250 15.31 -29.25 -7.31
CA LEU A 250 15.41 -28.76 -5.93
C LEU A 250 14.56 -27.50 -5.67
N LEU A 251 14.50 -26.60 -6.65
CA LEU A 251 13.69 -25.37 -6.58
C LEU A 251 12.20 -25.70 -6.49
N LEU A 252 11.73 -26.65 -7.28
CA LEU A 252 10.32 -27.05 -7.36
C LEU A 252 9.89 -27.99 -6.23
N ARG A 253 10.84 -28.64 -5.55
CA ARG A 253 10.60 -29.58 -4.45
C ARG A 253 9.92 -28.93 -3.25
N LYS A 254 8.90 -29.61 -2.72
CA LYS A 254 8.15 -29.21 -1.51
C LYS A 254 8.43 -30.06 -0.28
N ASN A 255 8.84 -31.31 -0.47
CA ASN A 255 8.85 -32.32 0.60
C ASN A 255 10.14 -32.31 1.45
N GLY A 256 11.11 -31.45 1.14
CA GLY A 256 12.37 -31.34 1.90
C GLY A 256 13.34 -32.53 1.74
N PHE A 257 13.03 -33.51 0.88
CA PHE A 257 13.89 -34.63 0.50
C PHE A 257 13.55 -35.09 -0.94
N PRO A 258 14.48 -35.74 -1.66
CA PRO A 258 14.23 -36.18 -3.03
C PRO A 258 13.24 -37.35 -3.08
N ASN A 259 12.33 -37.35 -4.06
CA ASN A 259 11.29 -38.38 -4.18
C ASN A 259 11.87 -39.80 -4.37
N GLU A 260 13.08 -39.88 -4.91
CA GLU A 260 13.80 -41.14 -5.11
C GLU A 260 14.45 -41.70 -3.84
N LEU A 261 14.49 -40.95 -2.72
CA LEU A 261 15.10 -41.41 -1.47
C LEU A 261 14.42 -42.67 -0.94
N PHE A 262 13.10 -42.75 -1.10
CA PHE A 262 12.32 -43.90 -0.66
C PHE A 262 11.58 -44.54 -1.82
N SER A 263 11.38 -45.85 -1.75
CA SER A 263 10.51 -46.56 -2.69
C SER A 263 9.07 -46.03 -2.57
N PRO A 264 8.31 -45.91 -3.68
CA PRO A 264 6.90 -45.53 -3.64
C PRO A 264 6.14 -46.47 -2.68
N ALA A 265 5.38 -45.91 -1.75
CA ALA A 265 4.58 -46.70 -0.83
C ALA A 265 3.63 -47.60 -1.64
N THR A 266 3.79 -48.92 -1.52
CA THR A 266 2.82 -49.85 -2.11
C THR A 266 1.47 -49.62 -1.45
N THR A 267 0.40 -49.74 -2.24
CA THR A 267 -0.99 -49.33 -1.95
C THR A 267 -1.67 -50.02 -0.78
N ARG A 268 -0.93 -50.67 0.13
CA ARG A 268 -1.41 -51.39 1.30
C ARG A 268 -0.87 -50.79 2.60
N GLY A 269 -1.43 -49.64 2.99
CA GLY A 269 -1.68 -49.25 4.38
C GLY A 269 -0.52 -49.11 5.38
N HIS A 270 0.72 -49.45 5.03
CA HIS A 270 1.88 -49.30 5.91
C HIS A 270 2.85 -48.30 5.29
N THR A 271 2.91 -47.09 5.88
CA THR A 271 3.84 -46.01 5.54
C THR A 271 5.25 -46.31 6.07
N HIS A 272 5.78 -47.51 5.82
CA HIS A 272 7.18 -47.78 6.13
C HIS A 272 8.03 -47.29 4.97
N LEU A 273 8.64 -46.12 5.14
CA LEU A 273 9.58 -45.59 4.15
C LEU A 273 10.78 -46.55 4.05
N SER A 274 11.08 -47.02 2.85
CA SER A 274 12.18 -47.97 2.58
C SER A 274 13.21 -47.32 1.67
N LEU A 275 14.48 -47.37 2.06
CA LEU A 275 15.61 -46.77 1.32
C LEU A 275 16.05 -47.61 0.10
N GLN A 276 15.30 -48.65 -0.29
CA GLN A 276 15.65 -49.51 -1.42
C GLN A 276 15.87 -48.76 -2.75
N ASN A 277 15.12 -47.69 -2.99
CA ASN A 277 15.25 -46.85 -4.20
C ASN A 277 16.51 -45.95 -4.19
N GLY A 278 17.13 -45.79 -3.02
CA GLY A 278 18.36 -45.03 -2.82
C GLY A 278 19.65 -45.85 -2.99
N PHE A 279 19.56 -47.16 -3.26
CA PHE A 279 20.75 -48.03 -3.29
C PHE A 279 21.86 -47.50 -4.21
N GLY A 280 23.07 -47.37 -3.66
CA GLY A 280 24.24 -46.85 -4.37
C GLY A 280 24.25 -45.33 -4.57
N LYS A 281 23.30 -44.60 -3.96
CA LYS A 281 23.22 -43.13 -4.03
C LYS A 281 23.70 -42.49 -2.74
N SER A 282 24.07 -41.22 -2.89
CA SER A 282 24.62 -40.39 -1.83
C SER A 282 23.78 -39.13 -1.69
N TYR A 283 23.58 -38.72 -0.44
CA TYR A 283 22.72 -37.61 -0.08
C TYR A 283 23.41 -36.68 0.92
N TYR A 284 23.05 -35.40 0.90
CA TYR A 284 23.62 -34.37 1.76
C TYR A 284 22.57 -33.57 2.48
N LEU A 285 22.97 -32.91 3.57
CA LEU A 285 22.14 -32.03 4.36
C LEU A 285 22.44 -30.57 4.04
N VAL A 286 21.38 -29.80 3.73
CA VAL A 286 21.44 -28.36 3.51
C VAL A 286 20.48 -27.67 4.49
N PRO A 287 20.88 -26.59 5.19
CA PRO A 287 20.01 -25.90 6.12
C PRO A 287 18.75 -25.40 5.42
N LYS A 288 17.57 -25.78 5.90
CA LYS A 288 16.27 -25.39 5.34
C LYS A 288 16.08 -23.87 5.28
N LYS A 289 16.60 -23.14 6.27
CA LYS A 289 16.62 -21.67 6.26
C LYS A 289 17.40 -21.12 5.07
N TRP A 290 18.55 -21.72 4.77
CA TRP A 290 19.38 -21.36 3.62
C TRP A 290 18.66 -21.68 2.31
N VAL A 291 18.13 -22.90 2.16
CA VAL A 291 17.37 -23.30 0.95
C VAL A 291 16.16 -22.39 0.74
N THR A 292 15.45 -22.00 1.80
CA THR A 292 14.31 -21.07 1.70
C THR A 292 14.76 -19.70 1.18
N LYS A 293 15.86 -19.16 1.70
CA LYS A 293 16.43 -17.88 1.23
C LYS A 293 16.90 -17.98 -0.22
N TRP A 294 17.54 -19.10 -0.59
CA TRP A 294 17.93 -19.39 -1.97
C TRP A 294 16.73 -19.41 -2.92
N ARG A 295 15.66 -20.14 -2.58
CA ARG A 295 14.42 -20.18 -3.40
C ARG A 295 13.80 -18.79 -3.57
N GLN A 296 13.79 -17.96 -2.52
CA GLN A 296 13.28 -16.59 -2.58
C GLN A 296 14.13 -15.70 -3.48
N TYR A 297 15.46 -15.83 -3.40
CA TYR A 297 16.39 -15.08 -4.22
C TYR A 297 16.25 -15.42 -5.71
N VAL A 298 16.28 -16.71 -6.05
CA VAL A 298 16.13 -17.21 -7.43
C VAL A 298 14.79 -16.81 -8.04
N ARG A 299 13.70 -16.85 -7.26
CA ARG A 299 12.36 -16.42 -7.70
C ARG A 299 12.16 -14.90 -7.70
N SER A 300 13.22 -14.13 -7.44
CA SER A 300 13.16 -12.66 -7.33
C SER A 300 12.10 -12.15 -6.34
N MET A 301 11.85 -12.93 -5.28
CA MET A 301 11.01 -12.52 -4.14
C MET A 301 11.83 -11.77 -3.08
N ALA A 302 13.15 -11.93 -3.10
CA ALA A 302 14.11 -11.21 -2.28
C ALA A 302 15.34 -10.85 -3.13
N ASP A 303 15.99 -9.72 -2.84
CA ASP A 303 17.23 -9.30 -3.52
C ASP A 303 18.50 -9.86 -2.87
N ASP A 304 18.41 -10.34 -1.62
CA ASP A 304 19.56 -10.83 -0.87
C ASP A 304 19.97 -12.24 -1.31
N LYS A 305 21.17 -12.38 -1.89
CA LYS A 305 21.78 -13.67 -2.18
C LYS A 305 21.96 -14.48 -0.87
N PRO A 306 21.68 -15.80 -0.85
CA PRO A 306 21.70 -16.61 0.37
C PRO A 306 23.06 -16.71 1.08
N GLY A 307 24.17 -16.39 0.40
CA GLY A 307 25.52 -16.54 0.92
C GLY A 307 25.96 -18.01 0.95
N PRO A 308 27.10 -18.33 1.59
CA PRO A 308 27.60 -19.69 1.69
C PRO A 308 26.71 -20.64 2.49
N ILE A 309 26.80 -21.94 2.20
CA ILE A 309 26.10 -22.98 2.96
C ILE A 309 26.89 -23.28 4.24
N HIS A 310 26.29 -22.99 5.40
CA HIS A 310 26.90 -23.21 6.71
C HIS A 310 26.28 -24.42 7.42
N ASN A 311 27.11 -25.45 7.60
CA ASN A 311 26.75 -26.70 8.29
C ASN A 311 27.54 -26.89 9.60
N SER A 312 28.13 -25.83 10.16
CA SER A 312 28.99 -25.90 11.35
C SER A 312 28.27 -26.45 12.59
N GLU A 313 26.95 -26.28 12.70
CA GLU A 313 26.13 -26.86 13.78
C GLU A 313 26.13 -28.40 13.79
N LEU A 314 26.47 -29.04 12.66
CA LEU A 314 26.57 -30.49 12.54
C LEU A 314 27.94 -31.02 12.99
N VAL A 315 28.87 -30.15 13.43
CA VAL A 315 30.18 -30.54 13.93
C VAL A 315 30.21 -30.49 15.46
N CYS A 316 30.57 -31.61 16.08
CA CYS A 316 31.05 -31.60 17.45
C CYS A 316 32.47 -31.01 17.48
N LEU A 317 32.64 -29.77 17.91
CA LEU A 317 33.97 -29.14 18.00
C LEU A 317 34.92 -29.89 18.93
N THR A 318 34.41 -30.47 20.02
CA THR A 318 35.23 -31.19 21.02
C THR A 318 35.77 -32.51 20.48
N HIS A 319 34.97 -33.25 19.72
CA HIS A 319 35.30 -34.60 19.27
C HIS A 319 35.62 -34.69 17.78
N GLN A 320 35.48 -33.58 17.05
CA GLN A 320 35.65 -33.50 15.59
C GLN A 320 34.84 -34.56 14.84
N ARG A 321 33.60 -34.79 15.30
CA ARG A 321 32.66 -35.80 14.79
C ARG A 321 31.33 -35.15 14.44
N SER A 322 30.50 -35.84 13.66
CA SER A 322 29.20 -35.30 13.26
C SER A 322 28.19 -35.34 14.43
N ILE A 323 27.34 -34.31 14.54
CA ILE A 323 26.16 -34.28 15.40
C ILE A 323 24.96 -34.14 14.47
N VAL A 324 24.40 -35.28 14.08
CA VAL A 324 23.21 -35.30 13.23
C VAL A 324 21.97 -35.02 14.10
N PRO A 325 21.04 -34.15 13.66
CA PRO A 325 19.78 -33.94 14.35
C PRO A 325 18.99 -35.25 14.50
N PRO A 326 18.54 -35.63 15.70
CA PRO A 326 17.86 -36.91 15.94
C PRO A 326 16.66 -37.18 15.02
N TYR A 327 15.95 -36.12 14.62
CA TYR A 327 14.81 -36.25 13.71
C TYR A 327 15.21 -36.76 12.32
N ILE A 328 16.43 -36.47 11.83
CA ILE A 328 16.91 -36.99 10.54
C ILE A 328 17.16 -38.48 10.65
N THR A 329 17.83 -38.92 11.72
CA THR A 329 18.05 -40.33 12.03
C THR A 329 16.73 -41.11 12.13
N MET A 330 15.74 -40.58 12.85
CA MET A 330 14.40 -41.17 12.92
C MET A 330 13.73 -41.23 11.54
N PHE A 331 13.79 -40.14 10.76
CA PHE A 331 13.19 -40.09 9.43
C PHE A 331 13.80 -41.15 8.49
N LEU A 332 15.13 -41.28 8.48
CA LEU A 332 15.83 -42.28 7.67
C LEU A 332 15.57 -43.72 8.15
N SER A 333 15.17 -43.91 9.41
CA SER A 333 14.73 -45.20 9.95
C SER A 333 13.28 -45.59 9.57
N GLY A 334 12.56 -44.74 8.84
CA GLY A 334 11.25 -45.09 8.26
C GLY A 334 10.05 -44.30 8.79
N PHE A 335 10.25 -43.39 9.75
CA PHE A 335 9.19 -42.54 10.30
C PHE A 335 8.87 -41.37 9.37
N SER A 336 7.68 -40.77 9.46
CA SER A 336 7.38 -39.54 8.71
C SER A 336 8.23 -38.37 9.21
N ILE A 337 8.46 -37.37 8.35
CA ILE A 337 9.23 -36.18 8.74
C ILE A 337 8.52 -35.41 9.85
N GLU A 338 7.17 -35.31 9.82
CA GLU A 338 6.41 -34.64 10.87
C GLU A 338 6.50 -35.40 12.19
N GLN A 339 6.38 -36.73 12.16
CA GLN A 339 6.50 -37.58 13.36
C GLN A 339 7.88 -37.43 13.99
N SER A 340 8.94 -37.48 13.17
CA SER A 340 10.32 -37.36 13.62
C SER A 340 10.60 -36.00 14.26
N LEU A 341 10.08 -34.92 13.65
CA LEU A 341 10.19 -33.56 14.19
C LEU A 341 9.43 -33.41 15.51
N GLN A 342 8.19 -33.91 15.59
CA GLN A 342 7.38 -33.86 16.82
C GLN A 342 8.04 -34.63 17.96
N ALA A 343 8.55 -35.82 17.69
CA ALA A 343 9.25 -36.63 18.70
C ALA A 343 10.51 -35.94 19.23
N THR A 344 11.28 -35.30 18.36
CA THR A 344 12.50 -34.58 18.75
C THR A 344 12.18 -33.30 19.54
N GLN A 345 11.10 -32.60 19.20
CA GLN A 345 10.63 -31.43 19.94
C GLN A 345 10.17 -31.78 21.37
N ALA A 346 9.52 -32.93 21.55
CA ALA A 346 9.06 -33.38 22.85
C ALA A 346 10.20 -33.74 23.82
N LEU A 347 11.41 -34.01 23.31
CA LEU A 347 12.58 -34.38 24.10
C LEU A 347 13.40 -33.18 24.60
N ASP A 348 12.91 -31.95 24.41
CA ASP A 348 13.59 -30.69 24.79
C ASP A 348 15.03 -30.57 24.25
N ALA A 349 15.33 -31.33 23.20
CA ALA A 349 16.56 -31.21 22.43
C ALA A 349 16.51 -29.84 21.75
N CYS A 350 17.39 -28.93 22.20
CA CYS A 350 17.52 -27.56 21.71
C CYS A 350 17.24 -27.47 20.21
N MET A 351 16.31 -26.58 19.79
CA MET A 351 15.82 -26.49 18.41
C MET A 351 16.99 -26.33 17.45
N SER A 352 17.45 -27.45 16.91
CA SER A 352 18.48 -27.51 15.89
C SER A 352 17.94 -26.89 14.62
N THR A 353 18.84 -26.29 13.84
CA THR A 353 18.54 -25.90 12.47
C THR A 353 17.90 -27.08 11.74
N GLN A 354 16.77 -26.84 11.08
CA GLN A 354 16.17 -27.85 10.21
C GLN A 354 16.99 -27.94 8.91
N TYR A 355 17.13 -29.14 8.38
CA TYR A 355 17.82 -29.48 7.16
C TYR A 355 16.88 -30.11 6.14
N GLU A 356 17.14 -29.84 4.87
CA GLU A 356 16.62 -30.57 3.72
C GLU A 356 17.67 -31.57 3.23
N ILE A 357 17.21 -32.73 2.77
CA ILE A 357 18.05 -33.75 2.15
C ILE A 357 18.10 -33.45 0.65
N VAL A 358 19.31 -33.43 0.09
CA VAL A 358 19.57 -33.21 -1.34
C VAL A 358 20.37 -34.38 -1.90
N THR A 359 20.24 -34.62 -3.21
CA THR A 359 21.05 -35.62 -3.91
C THR A 359 22.50 -35.15 -4.04
N GLN A 360 23.42 -36.06 -4.35
CA GLN A 360 24.81 -35.71 -4.69
C GLN A 360 24.89 -34.63 -5.78
N ARG A 361 24.12 -34.78 -6.87
CA ARG A 361 24.15 -33.84 -8.00
C ARG A 361 23.68 -32.45 -7.61
N GLU A 362 22.62 -32.39 -6.81
CA GLU A 362 22.11 -31.13 -6.27
C GLU A 362 23.12 -30.46 -5.34
N TRP A 363 23.75 -31.26 -4.45
CA TRP A 363 24.80 -30.75 -3.57
C TRP A 363 25.96 -30.17 -4.36
N ASP A 364 26.46 -30.90 -5.37
CA ASP A 364 27.59 -30.45 -6.19
C ASP A 364 27.24 -29.15 -6.94
N ALA A 365 26.03 -29.07 -7.52
CA ALA A 365 25.56 -27.89 -8.22
C ALA A 365 25.39 -26.66 -7.30
N LEU A 366 24.95 -26.87 -6.05
CA LEU A 366 24.87 -25.82 -5.03
C LEU A 366 26.27 -25.42 -4.55
N PHE A 367 27.14 -26.39 -4.28
CA PHE A 367 28.48 -26.18 -3.76
C PHE A 367 29.33 -25.36 -4.74
N GLU A 368 29.27 -25.68 -6.04
CA GLU A 368 29.97 -24.97 -7.10
C GLU A 368 29.58 -23.48 -7.15
N ARG A 369 28.31 -23.14 -6.91
CA ARG A 369 27.78 -21.77 -7.06
C ARG A 369 27.86 -20.94 -5.79
N TYR A 370 27.63 -21.56 -4.63
CA TYR A 370 27.45 -20.83 -3.38
C TYR A 370 28.56 -21.07 -2.36
N CYS A 371 29.44 -22.05 -2.62
CA CYS A 371 30.40 -22.60 -1.66
C CYS A 371 29.72 -23.20 -0.41
N GLY A 372 30.18 -24.39 -0.01
CA GLY A 372 29.84 -24.98 1.27
C GLY A 372 31.07 -25.02 2.17
N GLU A 373 30.92 -24.67 3.44
CA GLU A 373 32.01 -24.80 4.40
C GLU A 373 32.30 -26.28 4.70
N LEU A 374 31.24 -27.06 4.90
CA LEU A 374 31.31 -28.48 5.27
C LEU A 374 30.19 -29.28 4.61
N ALA A 375 30.57 -30.40 4.00
CA ALA A 375 29.63 -31.35 3.41
C ALA A 375 29.26 -32.43 4.44
N PHE A 376 27.99 -32.50 4.80
CA PHE A 376 27.45 -33.55 5.67
C PHE A 376 26.48 -34.41 4.88
N GLY A 377 26.79 -35.70 4.78
CA GLY A 377 26.01 -36.62 3.96
C GLY A 377 26.09 -38.07 4.40
N PHE A 378 25.23 -38.87 3.80
CA PHE A 378 25.14 -40.31 4.01
C PHE A 378 25.02 -41.03 2.67
N ASP A 379 25.51 -42.26 2.66
CA ASP A 379 25.38 -43.19 1.54
C ASP A 379 24.32 -44.23 1.86
N VAL A 380 23.59 -44.69 0.85
CA VAL A 380 22.60 -45.76 1.01
C VAL A 380 23.16 -47.04 0.40
N THR A 381 23.44 -48.03 1.26
CA THR A 381 23.94 -49.35 0.87
C THR A 381 23.06 -50.43 1.49
N ASP A 382 22.69 -51.42 0.68
CA ASP A 382 21.85 -52.57 1.08
C ASP A 382 20.53 -52.17 1.77
N GLY A 383 19.92 -51.06 1.37
CA GLY A 383 18.66 -50.56 1.94
C GLY A 383 18.81 -49.90 3.32
N SER A 384 20.03 -49.62 3.75
CA SER A 384 20.36 -48.91 4.98
C SER A 384 21.21 -47.68 4.68
N TYR A 385 21.15 -46.66 5.54
CA TYR A 385 21.96 -45.45 5.40
C TYR A 385 23.23 -45.55 6.26
N HIS A 386 24.33 -44.97 5.76
CA HIS A 386 25.61 -44.91 6.43
C HIS A 386 26.16 -43.49 6.36
N TRP A 387 26.34 -42.85 7.51
CA TRP A 387 26.92 -41.52 7.56
C TRP A 387 28.38 -41.53 7.08
N ARG A 388 28.72 -40.58 6.21
CA ARG A 388 30.09 -40.43 5.68
C ARG A 388 31.08 -39.96 6.73
N THR A 389 30.59 -39.23 7.73
CA THR A 389 31.38 -38.80 8.89
C THR A 389 30.85 -39.51 10.14
N PRO A 390 31.70 -40.17 10.95
CA PRO A 390 31.28 -40.86 12.15
C PRO A 390 30.54 -39.94 13.13
N GLU A 391 29.41 -40.43 13.64
CA GLU A 391 28.62 -39.71 14.62
C GLU A 391 29.32 -39.59 15.98
N CYS A 392 29.09 -38.47 16.65
CA CYS A 392 29.59 -38.19 17.97
C CYS A 392 28.68 -38.82 19.03
N HIS A 393 28.85 -40.12 19.32
CA HIS A 393 28.03 -40.82 20.32
C HIS A 393 28.07 -40.20 21.73
N ILE A 394 29.17 -39.53 22.11
CA ILE A 394 29.30 -38.86 23.42
C ILE A 394 28.32 -37.67 23.54
N CYS A 395 28.17 -36.90 22.47
CA CYS A 395 27.30 -35.73 22.43
C CYS A 395 25.87 -36.09 22.03
N HIS A 396 25.71 -37.09 21.15
CA HIS A 396 24.42 -37.57 20.67
C HIS A 396 23.59 -38.23 21.79
N TYR A 397 24.24 -38.97 22.70
CA TYR A 397 23.56 -39.64 23.82
C TYR A 397 23.73 -38.94 25.17
N GLY A 398 24.30 -37.72 25.20
CA GLY A 398 24.52 -36.99 26.45
C GLY A 398 25.50 -37.66 27.42
N MET A 399 26.24 -38.68 26.98
CA MET A 399 27.18 -39.45 27.81
C MET A 399 28.42 -38.66 28.26
N GLY A 400 28.58 -37.40 27.81
CA GLY A 400 29.65 -36.49 28.24
C GLY A 400 29.26 -35.47 29.32
N MET A 401 27.99 -35.35 29.72
CA MET A 401 27.56 -34.40 30.77
C MET A 401 27.69 -35.01 32.17
N GLY A 402 28.89 -35.46 32.50
CA GLY A 402 29.26 -35.97 33.83
C GLY A 402 29.95 -34.94 34.73
N ILE A 403 29.84 -33.64 34.45
CA ILE A 403 30.44 -32.59 35.30
C ILE A 403 29.44 -31.47 35.58
N GLY A 404 28.79 -31.57 36.74
CA GLY A 404 28.37 -30.46 37.60
C GLY A 404 27.40 -29.42 37.04
N ARG A 405 26.09 -29.66 37.12
CA ARG A 405 25.16 -28.56 37.37
C ARG A 405 25.22 -28.22 38.87
N PRO A 406 25.60 -27.00 39.29
CA PRO A 406 25.38 -26.58 40.66
C PRO A 406 23.86 -26.46 40.91
N PRO A 407 23.38 -26.81 42.12
CA PRO A 407 21.96 -26.73 42.43
C PRO A 407 21.51 -25.27 42.38
N ARG A 408 20.39 -25.00 41.70
CA ARG A 408 19.74 -23.68 41.72
C ARG A 408 19.37 -23.34 43.18
N PRO A 409 19.67 -22.13 43.68
CA PRO A 409 19.21 -21.73 44.99
C PRO A 409 17.69 -21.53 44.96
N ASN A 410 16.98 -22.24 45.84
CA ASN A 410 15.57 -22.01 46.12
C ASN A 410 15.39 -20.59 46.68
N SER A 411 14.91 -19.66 45.87
CA SER A 411 14.30 -18.43 46.36
C SER A 411 12.85 -18.71 46.72
N ASN A 412 12.62 -19.13 47.96
CA ASN A 412 11.35 -18.93 48.67
C ASN A 412 11.59 -19.15 50.17
N ARG A 413 12.02 -18.08 50.84
CA ARG A 413 11.57 -17.68 52.17
C ARG A 413 11.83 -16.20 52.38
#